data_AF-A0A922YTP5-F1
#
_entry.id   AF-A0A922YTP5-F1
#
_cell.length_a   1.000
_cell.length_b   1.000
_cell.length_c   1.000
_cell.angle_alpha   90.00
_cell.angle_beta   90.00
_cell.angle_gamma   90.00
#
_symmetry.space_group_name_H-M   'P 1'
#
loop_
_entity.id
_entity.type
_entity.pdbx_description
1 polymer ?
#
loop_
_entity_poly.entity_id
_entity_poly.type
_entity_poly.pdbx_seq_one_letter_code
_entity_poly.pdbx_strand_id
1 'polypeptide(L)'
;MNKILVALSGIMFLMISSGVVVFFTPLKDHFFHQKNSEDIAEQPVNVLEISFLQLPEMIINLRQNAKGKSNILKATFILELISPKDKDVIEHLKPIISDQLQTYLRELKIEDLEGASGIEKVRHELKTRVSSVIIPVKIRNILFKEFLVQ
;
A
#
# COMPACT_ATOMS: atom_id res chain seq x y z
N MET A 1 -52.97 -32.51 50.84
CA MET A 1 -52.59 -33.51 49.81
C MET A 1 -52.04 -32.71 48.63
N ASN A 2 -50.77 -32.70 48.20
CA ASN A 2 -49.55 -33.46 48.48
C ASN A 2 -48.35 -32.66 47.89
N LYS A 3 -47.20 -32.68 48.60
CA LYS A 3 -45.80 -32.77 48.07
C LYS A 3 -45.29 -31.59 47.21
N ILE A 4 -44.48 -30.65 47.73
CA ILE A 4 -43.01 -30.76 47.95
C ILE A 4 -42.35 -31.93 47.18
N LEU A 5 -41.33 -31.59 46.38
CA LEU A 5 -40.23 -32.45 45.90
C LEU A 5 -40.26 -32.87 44.41
N VAL A 6 -39.68 -32.03 43.54
CA VAL A 6 -38.61 -32.34 42.55
C VAL A 6 -37.98 -30.96 42.25
N ALA A 7 -36.94 -30.45 42.90
CA ALA A 7 -35.62 -31.00 43.18
C ALA A 7 -34.93 -31.58 41.93
N LEU A 8 -34.09 -30.73 41.33
CA LEU A 8 -32.88 -31.08 40.58
C LEU A 8 -33.04 -31.91 39.30
N SER A 9 -33.14 -31.21 38.19
CA SER A 9 -32.39 -31.58 36.99
C SER A 9 -32.23 -30.34 36.12
N GLY A 10 -31.11 -29.64 36.24
CA GLY A 10 -30.69 -28.65 35.24
C GLY A 10 -30.57 -27.21 35.72
N ILE A 11 -29.94 -27.00 36.88
CA ILE A 11 -29.10 -25.80 37.03
C ILE A 11 -27.88 -26.03 36.15
N MET A 12 -27.96 -25.70 34.85
CA MET A 12 -26.80 -25.36 34.03
C MET A 12 -27.31 -24.74 32.72
N PHE A 13 -26.72 -23.62 32.33
CA PHE A 13 -27.07 -22.77 31.18
C PHE A 13 -28.13 -21.67 31.39
N LEU A 14 -28.18 -21.09 32.58
CA LEU A 14 -28.69 -19.72 32.78
C LEU A 14 -27.58 -18.67 32.51
N MET A 15 -26.86 -18.81 31.39
CA MET A 15 -25.86 -17.85 30.88
C MET A 15 -25.82 -17.89 29.34
N ILE A 16 -26.96 -17.67 28.69
CA ILE A 16 -27.00 -17.19 27.30
C ILE A 16 -27.91 -15.95 27.28
N SER A 17 -27.56 -14.99 28.14
CA SER A 17 -28.02 -13.62 28.02
C SER A 17 -27.17 -12.93 26.94
N SER A 18 -27.67 -12.91 25.71
CA SER A 18 -27.59 -11.80 24.75
C SER A 18 -27.75 -12.35 23.33
N GLY A 19 -28.94 -12.88 23.06
CA GLY A 19 -29.35 -13.32 21.73
C GLY A 19 -30.68 -12.68 21.37
N VAL A 20 -30.82 -11.36 21.55
CA VAL A 20 -31.93 -10.64 20.95
C VAL A 20 -31.57 -10.40 19.49
N VAL A 21 -32.06 -11.31 18.64
CA VAL A 21 -32.05 -11.14 17.20
C VAL A 21 -33.06 -10.04 16.86
N VAL A 22 -32.57 -8.85 16.54
CA VAL A 22 -33.40 -7.77 15.98
C VAL A 22 -33.64 -8.09 14.50
N PHE A 23 -34.74 -8.76 14.22
CA PHE A 23 -35.33 -8.85 12.89
C PHE A 23 -35.98 -7.51 12.51
N PHE A 24 -35.69 -7.04 11.30
CA PHE A 24 -36.42 -6.01 10.54
C PHE A 24 -36.41 -4.56 11.04
N THR A 25 -35.48 -3.75 10.50
CA THR A 25 -35.71 -2.32 10.23
C THR A 25 -35.09 -1.92 8.87
N PRO A 26 -35.86 -1.39 7.89
CA PRO A 26 -35.35 -0.95 6.60
C PRO A 26 -34.90 0.52 6.66
N LEU A 27 -34.05 0.85 7.64
CA LEU A 27 -33.57 2.23 7.86
C LEU A 27 -32.07 2.29 8.15
N LYS A 28 -31.29 1.37 7.56
CA LYS A 28 -29.82 1.30 7.73
C LYS A 28 -29.03 1.76 6.49
N ASP A 29 -29.71 2.00 5.37
CA ASP A 29 -29.05 2.29 4.08
C ASP A 29 -28.48 3.72 3.98
N HIS A 30 -28.79 4.60 4.94
CA HIS A 30 -28.32 6.00 4.90
C HIS A 30 -27.07 6.31 5.74
N PHE A 31 -26.57 5.36 6.53
CA PHE A 31 -25.41 5.59 7.42
C PHE A 31 -24.13 4.83 7.03
N PHE A 32 -24.16 4.02 5.96
CA PHE A 32 -23.00 3.23 5.50
C PHE A 32 -22.50 3.61 4.09
N HIS A 33 -22.59 4.88 3.71
CA HIS A 33 -21.82 5.43 2.58
C HIS A 33 -20.44 5.90 3.07
N GLN A 34 -19.62 4.97 3.58
CA GLN A 34 -18.24 5.26 3.95
C GLN A 34 -17.28 4.54 3.00
N LYS A 35 -16.91 5.30 1.96
CA LYS A 35 -15.64 5.24 1.21
C LYS A 35 -15.35 3.92 0.49
N ASN A 36 -15.63 3.93 -0.81
CA ASN A 36 -14.96 3.10 -1.83
C ASN A 36 -13.44 3.27 -1.68
N SER A 37 -12.85 2.41 -0.86
CA SER A 37 -11.47 2.00 -1.02
C SER A 37 -11.59 0.90 -2.08
N GLU A 38 -11.08 1.15 -3.29
CA GLU A 38 -10.83 0.08 -4.25
C GLU A 38 -9.82 -0.87 -3.59
N ASP A 39 -10.35 -1.81 -2.81
CA ASP A 39 -9.65 -2.97 -2.33
C ASP A 39 -9.31 -3.74 -3.60
N ILE A 40 -8.04 -3.66 -4.01
CA ILE A 40 -7.53 -4.52 -5.06
C ILE A 40 -7.62 -5.92 -4.47
N ALA A 41 -8.75 -6.57 -4.69
CA ALA A 41 -8.94 -7.97 -4.33
C ALA A 41 -7.69 -8.70 -4.78
N GLU A 42 -7.01 -9.34 -3.84
CA GLU A 42 -5.80 -10.13 -4.07
C GLU A 42 -6.17 -11.34 -4.95
N GLN A 43 -6.39 -11.10 -6.24
CA GLN A 43 -6.51 -12.17 -7.22
C GLN A 43 -5.16 -12.88 -7.28
N PRO A 44 -5.15 -14.22 -7.34
CA PRO A 44 -3.92 -15.00 -7.38
C PRO A 44 -3.05 -14.49 -8.53
N VAL A 45 -1.83 -14.05 -8.18
CA VAL A 45 -0.91 -13.45 -9.14
C VAL A 45 -0.44 -14.53 -10.11
N ASN A 46 -0.86 -14.44 -11.37
CA ASN A 46 -0.22 -15.22 -12.43
C ASN A 46 1.17 -14.63 -12.69
N VAL A 47 2.20 -15.25 -12.11
CA VAL A 47 3.60 -14.78 -12.20
C VAL A 47 4.07 -14.69 -13.67
N LEU A 48 3.44 -15.44 -14.59
CA LEU A 48 3.75 -15.43 -16.02
C LEU A 48 3.28 -14.15 -16.74
N GLU A 49 2.44 -13.34 -16.10
CA GLU A 49 1.88 -12.10 -16.67
C GLU A 49 2.48 -10.84 -16.04
N ILE A 50 3.54 -10.97 -15.24
CA ILE A 50 4.26 -9.82 -14.69
C ILE A 50 5.31 -9.36 -15.69
N SER A 51 5.40 -8.05 -15.91
CA SER A 51 6.47 -7.45 -16.70
C SER A 51 7.26 -6.46 -15.88
N PHE A 52 8.57 -6.38 -16.13
CA PHE A 52 9.50 -5.52 -15.40
C PHE A 52 10.05 -4.43 -16.32
N LEU A 53 10.13 -3.23 -15.77
CA LEU A 53 10.56 -2.04 -16.49
C LEU A 53 11.61 -1.27 -15.72
N GLN A 54 12.86 -1.31 -16.17
CA GLN A 54 13.91 -0.53 -15.52
C GLN A 54 13.85 0.94 -15.95
N LEU A 55 13.87 1.84 -14.96
CA LEU A 55 14.01 3.27 -15.17
C LEU A 55 15.49 3.67 -15.35
N PRO A 56 15.77 4.84 -15.96
CA PRO A 56 17.12 5.39 -16.01
C PRO A 56 17.75 5.51 -14.62
N GLU A 57 19.07 5.36 -14.55
CA GLU A 57 19.85 5.68 -13.35
C GLU A 57 19.71 7.17 -13.03
N MET A 58 19.61 7.49 -11.73
CA MET A 58 19.49 8.85 -11.25
C MET A 58 20.56 9.12 -10.19
N ILE A 59 21.20 10.27 -10.30
CA ILE A 59 22.17 10.79 -9.32
C ILE A 59 21.59 12.10 -8.79
N ILE A 60 21.15 12.10 -7.54
CA ILE A 60 20.40 13.21 -6.93
C ILE A 60 21.14 13.72 -5.69
N ASN A 61 21.26 15.03 -5.54
CA ASN A 61 21.67 15.64 -4.28
C ASN A 61 20.49 15.63 -3.30
N LEU A 62 20.67 15.00 -2.15
CA LEU A 62 19.71 15.05 -1.05
C LEU A 62 19.73 16.43 -0.39
N ARG A 63 18.65 16.76 0.33
CA ARG A 63 18.60 17.97 1.15
C ARG A 63 19.74 17.97 2.16
N GLN A 64 20.34 19.15 2.34
CA GLN A 64 21.39 19.34 3.34
C GLN A 64 20.85 19.05 4.73
N ASN A 65 21.66 18.35 5.53
CA ASN A 65 21.38 18.19 6.95
C ASN A 65 21.69 19.48 7.71
N ALA A 66 21.39 19.52 9.01
CA ALA A 66 21.63 20.69 9.87
C ALA A 66 23.11 21.15 9.92
N LYS A 67 24.05 20.29 9.48
CA LYS A 67 25.49 20.58 9.40
C LYS A 67 25.92 21.11 8.02
N GLY A 68 24.98 21.32 7.08
CA GLY A 68 25.25 21.86 5.75
C GLY A 68 25.86 20.88 4.75
N LYS A 69 26.04 19.60 5.11
CA LYS A 69 26.56 18.58 4.17
C LYS A 69 25.40 18.07 3.30
N SER A 70 25.57 18.15 1.97
CA SER A 70 24.72 17.44 1.03
C SER A 70 25.31 16.05 0.75
N ASN A 71 24.47 15.04 0.71
CA ASN A 71 24.85 13.68 0.31
C ASN A 71 24.28 13.40 -1.08
N ILE A 72 24.96 12.54 -1.83
CA ILE A 72 24.52 12.14 -3.17
C ILE A 72 23.82 10.79 -3.06
N LEU A 73 22.61 10.70 -3.61
CA LEU A 73 21.89 9.45 -3.80
C LEU A 73 22.06 8.97 -5.24
N LYS A 74 22.64 7.78 -5.41
CA LYS A 74 22.63 7.03 -6.67
C LYS A 74 21.51 6.00 -6.59
N ALA A 75 20.54 6.09 -7.49
CA ALA A 75 19.35 5.25 -7.46
C ALA A 75 18.95 4.73 -8.85
N THR A 76 18.58 3.46 -8.91
CA THR A 76 17.95 2.84 -10.08
C THR A 76 16.76 2.01 -9.60
N PHE A 77 15.60 2.21 -10.24
CA PHE A 77 14.37 1.52 -9.89
C PHE A 77 13.85 0.65 -11.04
N ILE A 78 13.07 -0.37 -10.70
CA ILE A 78 12.36 -1.22 -11.65
C ILE A 78 10.87 -1.16 -11.29
N LEU A 79 10.03 -0.78 -12.25
CA LEU A 79 8.58 -0.87 -12.10
C LEU A 79 8.12 -2.29 -12.37
N GLU A 80 7.32 -2.82 -11.46
CA GLU A 80 6.63 -4.10 -11.63
C GLU A 80 5.23 -3.83 -12.20
N LEU A 81 5.03 -4.16 -13.47
CA LEU A 81 3.79 -3.95 -14.19
C LEU A 81 2.85 -5.14 -13.99
N ILE A 82 1.56 -4.86 -13.88
CA ILE A 82 0.52 -5.90 -13.70
C ILE A 82 0.29 -6.68 -15.00
N SER A 83 0.54 -6.06 -16.15
CA SER A 83 0.35 -6.64 -17.48
C SER A 83 1.53 -6.31 -18.39
N PRO A 84 2.00 -7.26 -19.20
CA PRO A 84 3.07 -7.01 -20.17
C PRO A 84 2.64 -6.06 -21.30
N LYS A 85 1.33 -5.93 -21.55
CA LYS A 85 0.78 -5.08 -22.62
C LYS A 85 1.00 -3.59 -22.34
N ASP A 86 1.13 -3.21 -21.07
CA ASP A 86 1.30 -1.81 -20.68
C ASP A 86 2.75 -1.34 -20.79
N LYS A 87 3.67 -2.27 -21.07
CA LYS A 87 5.12 -1.99 -21.08
C LYS A 87 5.48 -0.84 -22.01
N ASP A 88 5.03 -0.90 -23.26
CA ASP A 88 5.38 0.10 -24.27
C ASP A 88 4.81 1.48 -23.91
N VAL A 89 3.60 1.54 -23.35
CA VAL A 89 3.00 2.80 -22.89
C VAL A 89 3.83 3.44 -21.79
N ILE A 90 4.21 2.66 -20.77
CA ILE A 90 5.05 3.17 -19.67
C ILE A 90 6.45 3.54 -20.15
N GLU A 91 6.95 2.87 -21.19
CA GLU A 91 8.23 3.20 -21.82
C GLU A 91 8.27 4.61 -22.41
N HIS A 92 7.18 5.05 -23.02
CA HIS A 92 7.05 6.43 -23.50
C HIS A 92 6.90 7.44 -22.36
N LEU A 93 6.36 7.02 -21.21
CA LEU A 93 6.19 7.87 -20.02
C LEU A 93 7.43 7.92 -19.12
N LYS A 94 8.48 7.14 -19.41
CA LYS A 94 9.74 7.12 -18.63
C LYS A 94 10.27 8.51 -18.28
N PRO A 95 10.34 9.50 -19.21
CA PRO A 95 10.84 10.83 -18.87
C PRO A 95 10.02 11.53 -17.77
N ILE A 96 8.69 11.42 -17.84
CA ILE A 96 7.76 12.03 -16.87
C ILE A 96 7.88 11.31 -15.51
N ILE A 97 7.96 9.99 -15.54
CA ILE A 97 8.16 9.18 -14.33
C ILE A 97 9.48 9.55 -13.66
N SER A 98 10.59 9.60 -14.41
CA SER A 98 11.90 9.99 -13.90
C SER A 98 11.89 11.39 -13.29
N ASP A 99 11.22 12.36 -13.92
CA ASP A 99 11.10 13.72 -13.38
C ASP A 99 10.36 13.74 -12.03
N GLN A 100 9.24 13.02 -11.92
CA GLN A 100 8.49 12.92 -10.66
C GLN A 100 9.31 12.28 -9.54
N LEU A 101 10.03 11.20 -9.85
CA LEU A 101 10.86 10.53 -8.85
C LEU A 101 12.04 11.40 -8.43
N GLN A 102 12.73 12.05 -9.37
CA GLN A 102 13.85 12.94 -9.05
C GLN A 102 13.41 14.12 -8.18
N THR A 103 12.25 14.72 -8.49
CA THR A 103 11.70 15.83 -7.71
C THR A 103 11.48 15.41 -6.26
N TYR A 104 10.83 14.28 -6.03
CA TYR A 104 10.63 13.75 -4.68
C TYR A 104 11.94 13.38 -3.97
N LEU A 105 12.82 12.65 -4.65
CA LEU A 105 14.08 12.17 -4.03
C LEU A 105 14.98 13.34 -3.59
N ARG A 106 14.94 14.47 -4.30
CA ARG A 106 15.70 15.68 -3.94
C ARG A 106 15.17 16.37 -2.69
N GLU A 107 13.93 16.10 -2.31
CA GLU A 107 13.33 16.62 -1.08
C GLU A 107 13.68 15.80 0.16
N LEU A 108 14.23 14.60 -0.04
CA LEU A 108 14.62 13.73 1.06
C LEU A 108 15.88 14.23 1.75
N LYS A 109 15.93 14.04 3.06
CA LYS A 109 17.14 14.12 3.87
C LYS A 109 17.69 12.71 4.09
N ILE A 110 18.91 12.62 4.59
CA ILE A 110 19.52 11.31 4.89
C ILE A 110 18.74 10.56 5.97
N GLU A 111 18.16 11.27 6.93
CA GLU A 111 17.39 10.68 8.03
C GLU A 111 16.10 10.01 7.54
N ASP A 112 15.55 10.45 6.40
CA ASP A 112 14.38 9.83 5.78
C ASP A 112 14.70 8.45 5.17
N LEU A 113 15.98 8.18 4.91
CA LEU A 113 16.48 6.94 4.31
C LEU A 113 17.00 5.94 5.36
N GLU A 114 16.94 6.27 6.64
CA GLU A 114 17.51 5.44 7.70
C GLU A 114 16.62 4.24 8.04
N GLY A 115 17.24 3.05 8.01
CA GLY A 115 16.61 1.79 8.40
C GLY A 115 15.53 1.29 7.44
N ALA A 116 15.01 0.09 7.71
CA ALA A 116 14.02 -0.55 6.85
C ALA A 116 12.72 0.25 6.73
N SER A 117 12.28 0.91 7.82
CA SER A 117 11.04 1.70 7.80
C SER A 117 11.13 2.94 6.91
N GLY A 118 12.29 3.64 6.91
CA GLY A 118 12.50 4.79 6.04
C GLY A 118 12.44 4.40 4.56
N ILE A 119 13.17 3.34 4.20
CA ILE A 119 13.16 2.80 2.84
C ILE A 119 11.76 2.37 2.40
N GLU A 120 10.97 1.77 3.28
CA GLU A 120 9.63 1.31 2.92
C GLU A 120 8.63 2.46 2.74
N LYS A 121 8.77 3.53 3.53
CA LYS A 121 8.03 4.79 3.30
C LYS A 121 8.39 5.40 1.95
N VAL A 122 9.68 5.45 1.61
CA VAL A 122 10.15 5.96 0.31
C VAL A 122 9.57 5.12 -0.83
N ARG A 123 9.59 3.79 -0.72
CA ARG A 123 8.97 2.90 -1.73
C ARG A 123 7.49 3.20 -1.93
N HIS A 124 6.75 3.36 -0.84
CA HIS A 124 5.33 3.69 -0.89
C HIS A 124 5.10 5.03 -1.61
N GLU A 125 5.82 6.08 -1.22
CA GLU A 125 5.72 7.41 -1.85
C GLU A 125 6.09 7.39 -3.33
N LEU A 126 7.18 6.71 -3.70
CA LEU A 126 7.55 6.53 -5.10
C LEU A 126 6.43 5.84 -5.88
N LYS A 127 5.86 4.74 -5.34
CA LYS A 127 4.74 4.04 -6.00
C LYS A 127 3.54 4.95 -6.19
N THR A 128 3.18 5.74 -5.18
CA THR A 128 2.08 6.70 -5.24
C THR A 128 2.31 7.75 -6.33
N ARG A 129 3.52 8.32 -6.42
CA ARG A 129 3.89 9.32 -7.43
C ARG A 129 3.94 8.76 -8.85
N VAL A 130 4.40 7.53 -9.04
CA VAL A 130 4.33 6.89 -10.36
C VAL A 130 2.86 6.63 -10.72
N SER A 131 2.08 6.09 -9.79
CA SER A 131 0.68 5.72 -10.04
C SER A 131 -0.19 6.92 -10.42
N SER A 132 0.11 8.13 -9.92
CA SER A 132 -0.66 9.34 -10.27
C SER A 132 -0.42 9.84 -11.69
N VAL A 133 0.71 9.51 -12.33
CA VAL A 133 1.05 9.99 -13.68
C VAL A 133 0.80 8.98 -14.79
N ILE A 134 0.59 7.71 -14.46
CA ILE A 134 0.43 6.63 -15.44
C ILE A 134 -1.02 6.17 -15.64
N ILE A 135 -1.99 6.82 -14.99
CA ILE A 135 -3.43 6.48 -15.12
C ILE A 135 -3.81 6.45 -16.60
N PRO A 136 -4.51 5.40 -17.08
CA PRO A 136 -5.18 4.34 -16.32
C PRO A 136 -4.33 3.08 -16.02
N VAL A 137 -3.06 3.05 -16.43
CA VAL A 137 -2.16 1.91 -16.15
C VAL A 137 -1.90 1.81 -14.64
N LYS A 138 -1.75 0.58 -14.15
CA LYS A 138 -1.44 0.30 -12.73
C LYS A 138 -0.12 -0.46 -12.61
N ILE A 139 0.70 -0.08 -11.64
CA ILE A 139 1.89 -0.83 -11.23
C ILE A 139 1.61 -1.62 -9.94
N ARG A 140 2.19 -2.81 -9.84
CA ARG A 140 2.13 -3.62 -8.62
C ARG A 140 3.07 -3.04 -7.57
N ASN A 141 4.32 -2.78 -7.95
CA ASN A 141 5.35 -2.33 -7.03
C ASN A 141 6.50 -1.56 -7.72
N ILE A 142 7.38 -0.98 -6.91
CA ILE A 142 8.65 -0.41 -7.33
C ILE A 142 9.78 -1.13 -6.60
N LEU A 143 10.64 -1.78 -7.37
CA LEU A 143 11.81 -2.49 -6.88
C LEU A 143 13.04 -1.58 -6.94
N PHE A 144 13.89 -1.71 -5.94
CA PHE A 144 15.10 -0.90 -5.79
C PHE A 144 16.25 -1.75 -6.32
N LYS A 145 16.75 -1.44 -7.52
CA LYS A 145 17.89 -2.15 -8.11
C LYS A 145 19.21 -1.64 -7.54
N GLU A 146 19.31 -0.33 -7.40
CA GLU A 146 20.44 0.35 -6.77
C GLU A 146 19.90 1.50 -5.93
N PHE A 147 20.40 1.66 -4.70
CA PHE A 147 19.99 2.72 -3.78
C PHE A 147 21.12 3.00 -2.78
N LEU A 148 22.04 3.88 -3.16
CA LEU A 148 23.31 4.11 -2.46
C LEU A 148 23.46 5.59 -2.12
N VAL A 149 23.72 5.88 -0.85
CA VAL A 149 24.02 7.24 -0.35
C VAL A 149 25.54 7.40 -0.21
N GLN A 150 26.10 8.46 -0.78
CA GLN A 150 27.53 8.78 -0.85
C GLN A 150 27.85 10.14 -0.21
#